data_AF-A0A670Y374-F1
#
_entry.id   AF-A0A670Y374-F1
#
_cell.length_a   1.000
_cell.length_b   1.000
_cell.length_c   1.000
_cell.angle_alpha   90.00
_cell.angle_beta   90.00
_cell.angle_gamma   90.00
#
_symmetry.space_group_name_H-M   'P 1'
#
loop_
_entity.id
_entity.type
_entity.pdbx_description
1 polymer ?
#
loop_
_entity_poly.entity_id
_entity_poly.type
_entity_poly.pdbx_seq_one_letter_code
_entity_poly.pdbx_strand_id
1 'polypeptide(L)'
;MSKEKNRDVLVAFGSLANPWRSFYSLFYCYKQLFVLANKHMDRILLFPGYGLLAIGLGAFVFGTYVIFRWNWERRHLAFEDLEARIALMPLMMAEDDRRTLRLMRYNLDEEAKIMKDVPGWQVGESVYHTTRWVAPRADELYFLQPPKVQEDIFFGYTWST
;
A
#
# COMPACT_ATOMS: atom_id res chain seq x y z
N MET A 1 -52.69 -21.32 -5.84
CA MET A 1 -51.86 -21.87 -4.75
C MET A 1 -50.43 -21.29 -4.67
N SER A 2 -50.12 -20.16 -5.33
CA SER A 2 -48.77 -19.55 -5.33
C SER A 2 -48.71 -18.14 -4.72
N LYS A 3 -49.84 -17.52 -4.36
CA LYS A 3 -49.87 -16.17 -3.77
C LYS A 3 -49.85 -16.15 -2.23
N GLU A 4 -50.28 -17.22 -1.58
CA GLU A 4 -50.28 -17.30 -0.11
C GLU A 4 -48.88 -17.48 0.47
N LYS A 5 -48.06 -18.34 -0.14
CA LYS A 5 -46.68 -18.60 0.28
C LYS A 5 -45.79 -17.34 0.29
N ASN A 6 -46.13 -16.31 -0.48
CA ASN A 6 -45.34 -15.07 -0.56
C ASN A 6 -45.75 -14.03 0.49
N ARG A 7 -46.95 -14.14 1.09
CA ARG A 7 -47.35 -13.27 2.21
C ARG A 7 -46.70 -13.70 3.52
N ASP A 8 -46.48 -14.99 3.71
CA ASP A 8 -45.85 -15.51 4.92
C ASP A 8 -44.35 -15.19 4.99
N VAL A 9 -43.67 -15.12 3.83
CA VAL A 9 -42.27 -14.69 3.74
C VAL A 9 -42.12 -13.19 4.02
N LEU A 10 -43.07 -12.36 3.56
CA LEU A 10 -43.05 -10.92 3.82
C LEU A 10 -43.40 -10.55 5.27
N VAL A 11 -44.23 -11.34 5.96
CA VAL A 11 -44.53 -11.13 7.40
C VAL A 11 -43.34 -11.58 8.27
N ALA A 12 -42.59 -12.59 7.87
CA ALA A 12 -41.39 -13.05 8.60
C ALA A 12 -40.21 -12.06 8.52
N PHE A 13 -40.07 -11.30 7.42
CA PHE A 13 -39.00 -10.29 7.28
C PHE A 13 -39.25 -9.01 8.12
N GLY A 14 -40.49 -8.73 8.53
CA GLY A 14 -40.82 -7.55 9.33
C GLY A 14 -40.53 -7.68 10.84
N SER A 15 -40.37 -8.90 11.36
CA SER A 15 -40.18 -9.14 12.80
C SER A 15 -38.72 -9.14 13.26
N LEU A 16 -37.74 -9.19 12.34
CA LEU A 16 -36.31 -9.30 12.67
C LEU A 16 -35.50 -8.01 12.43
N ALA A 17 -36.12 -6.95 11.91
CA ALA A 17 -35.43 -5.73 11.49
C ALA A 17 -35.57 -4.53 12.45
N ASN A 18 -35.93 -4.74 13.72
CA ASN A 18 -35.97 -3.66 14.71
C ASN A 18 -35.06 -3.97 15.92
N PRO A 19 -33.74 -3.68 15.83
CA PRO A 19 -32.84 -3.71 16.99
C PRO A 19 -33.33 -2.78 18.11
N TRP A 20 -34.11 -1.75 17.75
CA TRP A 20 -34.47 -0.64 18.61
C TRP A 20 -35.54 -0.97 19.65
N ARG A 21 -36.40 -1.98 19.47
CA ARG A 21 -37.46 -2.29 20.46
C ARG A 21 -36.93 -3.02 21.69
N SER A 22 -35.91 -3.85 21.51
CA SER A 22 -35.16 -4.46 22.62
C SER A 22 -34.32 -3.40 23.35
N PHE A 23 -33.75 -2.45 22.60
CA PHE A 23 -33.02 -1.31 23.15
C PHE A 23 -33.87 -0.44 24.09
N TYR A 24 -35.15 -0.14 23.79
CA TYR A 24 -35.98 0.69 24.69
C TYR A 24 -36.36 -0.02 26.00
N SER A 25 -36.70 -1.32 25.97
CA SER A 25 -37.00 -2.09 27.18
C SER A 25 -35.76 -2.30 28.05
N LEU A 26 -34.61 -2.58 27.42
CA LEU A 26 -33.32 -2.62 28.10
C LEU A 26 -32.92 -1.24 28.60
N PHE A 27 -33.25 -0.14 27.91
CA PHE A 27 -32.96 1.22 28.38
C PHE A 27 -33.70 1.55 29.69
N TYR A 28 -34.97 1.17 29.85
CA TYR A 28 -35.71 1.40 31.09
C TYR A 28 -35.22 0.49 32.24
N CYS A 29 -34.81 -0.74 31.95
CA CYS A 29 -34.18 -1.62 32.94
C CYS A 29 -32.77 -1.12 33.33
N TYR A 30 -31.99 -0.65 32.35
CA TYR A 30 -30.66 -0.06 32.56
C TYR A 30 -30.75 1.27 33.29
N LYS A 31 -31.79 2.08 33.09
CA LYS A 31 -32.00 3.33 33.85
C LYS A 31 -32.21 3.06 35.34
N GLN A 32 -32.95 2.01 35.69
CA GLN A 32 -33.19 1.60 37.09
C GLN A 32 -31.93 0.93 37.70
N LEU A 33 -31.21 0.13 36.93
CA LEU A 33 -29.96 -0.51 37.35
C LEU A 33 -28.78 0.48 37.45
N PHE A 34 -28.75 1.52 36.60
CA PHE A 34 -27.74 2.59 36.59
C PHE A 34 -27.89 3.53 37.80
N VAL A 35 -29.10 3.78 38.29
CA VAL A 35 -29.32 4.58 39.52
C VAL A 35 -28.88 3.81 40.79
N LEU A 36 -29.12 2.50 40.86
CA LEU A 36 -28.63 1.65 41.95
C LEU A 36 -27.12 1.38 41.83
N ALA A 37 -26.59 1.28 40.61
CA ALA A 37 -25.15 1.14 40.36
C ALA A 37 -24.38 2.45 40.62
N ASN A 38 -24.97 3.63 40.36
CA ASN A 38 -24.33 4.92 40.67
C ASN A 38 -24.03 5.07 42.16
N LYS A 39 -24.95 4.68 43.04
CA LYS A 39 -24.75 4.75 44.49
C LYS A 39 -23.60 3.84 45.01
N HIS A 40 -23.18 2.85 44.22
CA HIS A 40 -22.07 1.95 44.54
C HIS A 40 -20.79 2.24 43.73
N MET A 41 -20.93 2.83 42.53
CA MET A 41 -19.84 3.35 41.68
C MET A 41 -19.16 4.58 42.29
N ASP A 42 -19.90 5.44 42.99
CA ASP A 42 -19.35 6.60 43.69
C ASP A 42 -18.34 6.21 44.78
N ARG A 43 -18.39 4.95 45.27
CA ARG A 43 -17.47 4.44 46.29
C ARG A 43 -16.18 3.83 45.72
N ILE A 44 -16.21 3.38 44.47
CA ILE A 44 -15.03 2.84 43.74
C ILE A 44 -14.30 3.97 42.98
N LEU A 45 -15.02 5.04 42.63
CA LEU A 45 -14.49 6.30 42.10
C LEU A 45 -13.81 7.19 43.17
N LEU A 46 -13.79 6.76 44.44
CA LEU A 46 -13.37 7.57 45.60
C LEU A 46 -11.83 7.69 45.80
N PHE A 47 -11.02 7.33 44.79
CA PHE A 47 -9.59 7.65 44.79
C PHE A 47 -9.27 8.43 43.50
N PRO A 48 -9.28 9.78 43.54
CA PRO A 48 -9.19 10.63 42.35
C PRO A 48 -7.90 10.47 41.53
N GLY A 49 -6.88 9.79 42.07
CA GLY A 49 -5.64 9.42 41.35
C GLY A 49 -5.70 8.05 40.68
N TYR A 50 -5.99 6.98 41.43
CA TYR A 50 -5.87 5.60 40.94
C TYR A 50 -6.95 5.21 39.92
N GLY A 51 -8.18 5.74 40.06
CA GLY A 51 -9.28 5.42 39.13
C GLY A 51 -9.06 5.97 37.72
N LEU A 52 -8.55 7.21 37.62
CA LEU A 52 -8.22 7.82 36.32
C LEU A 52 -7.05 7.11 35.64
N LEU A 53 -6.03 6.71 36.42
CA LEU A 53 -4.93 5.91 35.90
C LEU A 53 -5.39 4.54 35.38
N ALA A 54 -6.32 3.87 36.08
CA ALA A 54 -6.85 2.59 35.62
C ALA A 54 -7.62 2.68 34.30
N ILE A 55 -8.45 3.72 34.12
CA ILE A 55 -9.18 3.96 32.86
C ILE A 55 -8.22 4.35 31.74
N GLY A 56 -7.24 5.21 32.03
CA GLY A 56 -6.21 5.62 31.07
C GLY A 56 -5.36 4.44 30.59
N LEU A 57 -4.92 3.58 31.51
CA LEU A 57 -4.20 2.34 31.18
C LEU A 57 -5.08 1.35 30.43
N GLY A 58 -6.36 1.21 30.77
CA GLY A 58 -7.30 0.37 30.04
C GLY A 58 -7.49 0.83 28.59
N ALA A 59 -7.67 2.13 28.37
CA ALA A 59 -7.77 2.71 27.03
C ALA A 59 -6.45 2.58 26.25
N PHE A 60 -5.30 2.73 26.92
CA PHE A 60 -3.98 2.58 26.30
C PHE A 60 -3.69 1.13 25.88
N VAL A 61 -3.97 0.16 26.75
CA VAL A 61 -3.82 -1.27 26.43
C VAL A 61 -4.75 -1.67 25.29
N PHE A 62 -5.99 -1.19 25.30
CA PHE A 62 -6.92 -1.44 24.20
C PHE A 62 -6.48 -0.78 22.88
N GLY A 63 -6.05 0.48 22.92
CA GLY A 63 -5.58 1.22 21.75
C GLY A 63 -4.34 0.58 21.11
N THR A 64 -3.35 0.22 21.93
CA THR A 64 -2.15 -0.49 21.46
C THR A 64 -2.50 -1.85 20.87
N TYR A 65 -3.40 -2.63 21.48
CA TYR A 65 -3.87 -3.90 20.93
C TYR A 65 -4.47 -3.74 19.52
N VAL A 66 -5.34 -2.76 19.30
CA VAL A 66 -5.94 -2.49 17.99
C VAL A 66 -4.87 -2.09 16.96
N ILE A 67 -3.91 -1.25 17.35
CA ILE A 67 -2.78 -0.85 16.50
C ILE A 67 -1.92 -2.06 16.15
N PHE A 68 -1.60 -2.92 17.11
CA PHE A 68 -0.81 -4.14 16.85
C PHE A 68 -1.53 -5.08 15.88
N ARG A 69 -2.82 -5.31 16.09
CA ARG A 69 -3.65 -6.11 15.17
C ARG A 69 -3.66 -5.51 13.77
N TRP A 70 -3.85 -4.20 13.64
CA TRP A 70 -3.84 -3.51 12.34
C TRP A 70 -2.46 -3.53 11.67
N ASN A 71 -1.38 -3.39 12.44
CA ASN A 71 -0.02 -3.48 11.93
C ASN A 71 0.32 -4.88 11.41
N TRP A 72 -0.21 -5.92 12.04
CA TRP A 72 -0.09 -7.28 11.51
C TRP A 72 -0.82 -7.44 10.20
N GLU A 73 -2.05 -6.96 10.09
CA GLU A 73 -2.80 -7.01 8.83
C GLU A 73 -2.07 -6.26 7.71
N ARG A 74 -1.59 -5.04 7.98
CA ARG A 74 -0.80 -4.27 7.00
C ARG A 74 0.46 -4.99 6.55
N ARG A 75 1.10 -5.76 7.44
CA ARG A 75 2.27 -6.58 7.08
C ARG A 75 1.90 -7.76 6.19
N HIS A 76 0.74 -8.39 6.41
CA HIS A 76 0.26 -9.45 5.54
C HIS A 76 -0.05 -8.91 4.15
N LEU A 77 -0.76 -7.78 4.06
CA LEU A 77 -1.03 -7.11 2.78
C LEU A 77 0.26 -6.69 2.06
N ALA A 78 1.22 -6.09 2.77
CA ALA A 78 2.51 -5.74 2.19
C ALA A 78 3.31 -6.97 1.72
N PHE A 79 3.11 -8.13 2.36
CA PHE A 79 3.72 -9.38 1.93
C PHE A 79 3.07 -9.90 0.65
N GLU A 80 1.73 -9.87 0.54
CA GLU A 80 1.00 -10.21 -0.69
C GLU A 80 1.44 -9.31 -1.87
N ASP A 81 1.60 -8.00 -1.64
CA ASP A 81 2.11 -7.06 -2.66
C ASP A 81 3.54 -7.39 -3.11
N LEU A 82 4.41 -7.80 -2.16
CA LEU A 82 5.78 -8.21 -2.47
C LEU A 82 5.80 -9.52 -3.27
N GLU A 83 4.96 -10.50 -2.93
CA GLU A 83 4.82 -11.74 -3.70
C GLU A 83 4.34 -11.45 -5.12
N ALA A 84 3.35 -10.57 -5.28
CA ALA A 84 2.89 -10.12 -6.59
C ALA A 84 4.01 -9.45 -7.40
N ARG A 85 4.84 -8.63 -6.76
CA ARG A 85 6.01 -7.99 -7.41
C ARG A 85 7.07 -9.01 -7.80
N ILE A 86 7.38 -9.99 -6.95
CA ILE A 86 8.37 -11.04 -7.25
C ILE A 86 7.91 -11.86 -8.47
N ALA A 87 6.62 -12.15 -8.58
CA ALA A 87 6.06 -12.86 -9.73
C ALA A 87 6.24 -12.10 -11.06
N LEU A 88 6.15 -10.76 -11.04
CA LEU A 88 6.28 -9.92 -12.23
C LEU A 88 7.73 -9.50 -12.56
N MET A 89 8.61 -9.47 -11.57
CA MET A 89 10.02 -9.08 -11.70
C MET A 89 10.75 -9.71 -12.91
N PRO A 90 10.70 -11.03 -13.15
CA PRO A 90 11.48 -11.63 -14.24
C PRO A 90 11.04 -11.15 -15.63
N LEU A 91 9.75 -10.84 -15.81
CA LEU A 91 9.25 -10.29 -17.07
C LEU A 91 9.78 -8.87 -17.28
N MET A 92 9.67 -8.01 -16.25
CA MET A 92 10.16 -6.63 -16.35
C MET A 92 11.66 -6.57 -16.58
N MET A 93 12.45 -7.44 -15.92
CA MET A 93 13.89 -7.54 -16.15
C MET A 93 14.21 -7.92 -17.59
N ALA A 94 13.52 -8.92 -18.15
CA ALA A 94 13.73 -9.33 -19.54
C ALA A 94 13.35 -8.25 -20.55
N GLU A 95 12.30 -7.46 -20.28
CA GLU A 95 11.91 -6.33 -21.12
C GLU A 95 12.92 -5.18 -21.05
N ASP A 96 13.44 -4.88 -19.86
CA ASP A 96 14.45 -3.84 -19.66
C ASP A 96 15.79 -4.21 -20.29
N ASP A 97 16.24 -5.46 -20.16
CA ASP A 97 17.43 -5.99 -20.83
C ASP A 97 17.30 -5.86 -22.36
N ARG A 98 16.12 -6.19 -22.92
CA ARG A 98 15.87 -6.01 -24.37
C ARG A 98 15.87 -4.54 -24.76
N ARG A 99 15.30 -3.66 -23.94
CA ARG A 99 15.24 -2.22 -24.20
C ARG A 99 16.64 -1.61 -24.22
N THR A 100 17.46 -1.91 -23.22
CA THR A 100 18.83 -1.40 -23.08
C THR A 100 19.70 -1.84 -24.25
N LEU A 101 19.69 -3.13 -24.61
CA LEU A 101 20.46 -3.65 -25.75
C LEU A 101 20.03 -3.04 -27.09
N ARG A 102 18.74 -2.78 -27.30
CA ARG A 102 18.26 -2.11 -28.52
C ARG A 102 18.77 -0.68 -28.63
N LEU A 103 18.74 0.07 -27.54
CA LEU A 103 19.23 1.45 -27.50
C LEU A 103 20.75 1.50 -27.70
N MET A 104 21.50 0.62 -27.05
CA MET A 104 22.94 0.50 -27.30
C MET A 104 23.25 0.18 -28.75
N ARG A 105 22.51 -0.76 -29.34
CA ARG A 105 22.73 -1.13 -30.74
C ARG A 105 22.50 0.06 -31.67
N TYR A 106 21.42 0.81 -31.42
CA TYR A 106 21.14 2.04 -32.15
C TYR A 106 22.25 3.08 -31.98
N ASN A 107 22.72 3.30 -30.75
CA ASN A 107 23.78 4.27 -30.47
C ASN A 107 25.10 3.88 -31.18
N LEU A 108 25.45 2.59 -31.21
CA LEU A 108 26.64 2.11 -31.93
C LEU A 108 26.50 2.28 -33.44
N ASP A 109 25.31 2.01 -34.00
CA ASP A 109 25.05 2.18 -35.43
C ASP A 109 25.09 3.67 -35.84
N GLU A 110 24.65 4.60 -34.98
CA GLU A 110 24.77 6.05 -35.20
C GLU A 110 26.20 6.57 -34.97
N GLU A 111 26.89 6.08 -33.94
CA GLU A 111 28.29 6.41 -33.68
C GLU A 111 29.16 6.03 -34.90
N ALA A 112 28.96 4.84 -35.47
CA ALA A 112 29.67 4.40 -36.67
C ALA A 112 29.44 5.32 -37.87
N LYS A 113 28.24 5.90 -38.01
CA LYS A 113 27.93 6.85 -39.09
C LYS A 113 28.58 8.20 -38.87
N ILE A 114 28.56 8.70 -37.63
CA ILE A 114 29.06 10.03 -37.25
C ILE A 114 30.59 10.04 -37.22
N MET A 115 31.23 8.98 -36.72
CA MET A 115 32.68 8.94 -36.44
C MET A 115 33.53 8.34 -37.57
N LYS A 116 32.92 8.00 -38.71
CA LYS A 116 33.61 7.38 -39.86
C LYS A 116 34.85 8.15 -40.38
N ASP A 117 34.85 9.47 -40.22
CA ASP A 117 35.85 10.37 -40.81
C ASP A 117 36.98 10.72 -39.83
N VAL A 118 36.91 10.29 -38.56
CA VAL A 118 37.88 10.63 -37.52
C VAL A 118 38.96 9.54 -37.40
N PRO A 119 40.24 9.84 -37.66
CA PRO A 119 41.31 8.84 -37.58
C PRO A 119 41.58 8.41 -36.13
N GLY A 120 41.73 7.11 -35.91
CA GLY A 120 42.04 6.53 -34.59
C GLY A 120 40.84 6.29 -33.68
N TRP A 121 39.61 6.56 -34.14
CA TRP A 121 38.39 6.24 -33.40
C TRP A 121 37.96 4.78 -33.60
N GLN A 122 37.74 4.05 -32.52
CA GLN A 122 37.21 2.68 -32.54
C GLN A 122 35.78 2.69 -31.99
N VAL A 123 34.82 2.35 -32.84
CA VAL A 123 33.39 2.32 -32.45
C VAL A 123 33.16 1.24 -31.40
N GLY A 124 32.52 1.61 -30.29
CA GLY A 124 32.16 0.68 -29.21
C GLY A 124 33.34 0.13 -28.41
N GLU A 125 34.51 0.78 -28.46
CA GLU A 125 35.63 0.43 -27.59
C GLU A 125 35.29 0.75 -26.12
N SER A 126 35.45 -0.23 -25.23
CA SER A 126 35.18 -0.03 -23.80
C SER A 126 36.26 0.82 -23.16
N VAL A 127 35.87 1.88 -22.44
CA VAL A 127 36.79 2.72 -21.65
C VAL A 127 37.52 1.92 -20.55
N TYR A 128 36.89 0.85 -20.06
CA TYR A 128 37.45 0.00 -19.01
C TYR A 128 38.36 -1.08 -19.58
N HIS A 129 39.44 -1.41 -18.85
CA HIS A 129 40.35 -2.51 -19.20
C HIS A 129 39.78 -3.92 -18.91
N THR A 130 38.51 -4.03 -18.49
CA THR A 130 37.88 -5.29 -18.09
C THR A 130 36.95 -5.82 -19.16
N THR A 131 36.94 -7.14 -19.38
CA THR A 131 35.99 -7.81 -20.30
C THR A 131 34.60 -8.08 -19.71
N ARG A 132 34.37 -7.66 -18.46
CA ARG A 132 33.06 -7.83 -17.79
C ARG A 132 32.04 -6.84 -18.36
N TRP A 133 30.77 -7.23 -18.33
CA TRP A 133 29.68 -6.31 -18.58
C TRP A 133 29.65 -5.17 -17.54
N VAL A 134 29.51 -3.94 -18.01
CA VAL A 134 29.29 -2.76 -17.18
C VAL A 134 27.95 -2.17 -17.59
N ALA A 135 27.05 -1.99 -16.62
CA ALA A 135 25.76 -1.38 -16.90
C ALA A 135 25.97 0.05 -17.43
N PRO A 136 25.29 0.43 -18.53
CA PRO A 136 25.43 1.76 -19.09
C PRO A 136 24.88 2.79 -18.12
N ARG A 137 25.46 3.97 -18.14
CA ARG A 137 24.84 5.11 -17.46
C ARG A 137 23.70 5.68 -18.31
N ALA A 138 22.76 6.39 -17.68
CA ALA A 138 21.62 6.97 -18.38
C ALA A 138 22.02 8.04 -19.43
N ASP A 139 23.10 8.79 -19.17
CA ASP A 139 23.71 9.72 -20.12
C ASP A 139 24.20 9.00 -21.38
N GLU A 140 24.92 7.89 -21.22
CA GLU A 140 25.45 7.05 -22.32
C GLU A 140 24.34 6.40 -23.15
N LEU A 141 23.18 6.13 -22.56
CA LEU A 141 22.08 5.49 -23.28
C LEU A 141 21.20 6.50 -24.03
N TYR A 142 20.98 7.69 -23.46
CA TYR A 142 19.96 8.63 -23.92
C TYR A 142 20.48 9.92 -24.56
N PHE A 143 21.79 10.10 -24.75
CA PHE A 143 22.36 11.34 -25.32
C PHE A 143 21.86 11.70 -26.73
N LEU A 144 21.44 10.72 -27.55
CA LEU A 144 20.87 10.95 -28.89
C LEU A 144 19.37 11.31 -28.87
N GLN A 145 18.69 11.11 -27.75
CA GLN A 145 17.26 11.41 -27.63
C GLN A 145 17.01 12.92 -27.57
N PRO A 146 15.80 13.41 -27.92
CA PRO A 146 15.47 14.83 -27.77
C PRO A 146 15.56 15.27 -26.30
N PRO A 147 15.87 16.56 -26.04
CA PRO A 147 16.17 17.08 -24.70
C PRO A 147 15.02 16.85 -23.70
N LYS A 148 13.77 16.99 -24.15
CA LYS A 148 12.59 16.72 -23.32
C LYS A 148 12.58 15.28 -22.76
N VAL A 149 12.90 14.30 -23.61
CA VAL A 149 12.93 12.89 -23.18
C VAL A 149 14.07 12.64 -22.20
N GLN A 150 15.21 13.32 -22.38
CA GLN A 150 16.31 13.24 -21.43
C GLN A 150 15.89 13.79 -20.06
N GLU A 151 15.30 14.99 -20.02
CA GLU A 151 14.79 15.60 -18.78
C GLU A 151 13.79 14.69 -18.05
N ASP A 152 12.86 14.09 -18.78
CA ASP A 152 11.88 13.15 -18.24
C ASP A 152 12.55 11.90 -17.64
N ILE A 153 13.64 11.40 -18.22
CA ILE A 153 14.36 10.22 -17.71
C ILE A 153 15.16 10.57 -16.46
N PHE A 154 15.83 11.72 -16.44
CA PHE A 154 16.65 12.13 -15.30
C PHE A 154 15.83 12.59 -14.10
N PHE A 155 14.74 13.33 -14.36
CA PHE A 155 13.98 14.00 -13.31
C PHE A 155 12.52 13.61 -13.23
N GLY A 156 12.01 12.75 -14.12
CA GLY A 156 10.59 12.40 -14.16
C GLY A 156 10.08 11.87 -12.82
N TYR A 157 10.85 11.03 -12.13
CA TYR A 157 10.48 10.52 -10.80
C TYR A 157 10.50 11.60 -9.71
N THR A 158 11.45 12.54 -9.77
CA THR A 158 11.58 13.58 -8.74
C THR A 158 10.45 14.61 -8.82
N TRP A 159 9.93 14.87 -10.03
CA TRP A 159 8.86 15.85 -10.25
C TRP A 159 7.44 15.23 -10.29
N SER A 160 7.31 13.90 -10.13
CA SER A 160 6.02 13.20 -10.22
C SER A 160 5.23 13.13 -8.91
N THR A 161 5.35 14.14 -8.04
CA THR A 161 4.63 14.23 -6.76
C THR A 161 3.38 15.11 -6.87
#